data_AF-A0A397CRB9-F1
#
_entry.id   AF-A0A397CRB9-F1
#
_cell.length_a   1.000
_cell.length_b   1.000
_cell.length_c   1.000
_cell.angle_alpha   90.00
_cell.angle_beta   90.00
_cell.angle_gamma   90.00
#
_symmetry.space_group_name_H-M   'P 1'
#
loop_
_entity.id
_entity.type
_entity.pdbx_description
1 polymer ?
#
loop_
_entity_poly.entity_id
_entity_poly.type
_entity_poly.pdbx_seq_one_letter_code
_entity_poly.pdbx_strand_id
1 'polypeptide(L)'
;MATALTRCRQKAIRRRFQGWCLNTRLYHWQSIHNSVLNQILAVQRLHHVVYLRMVSFGRWRGDGRSAVGDDREMCQLRKEVTMLHDELAKTKAETWRNSVMCIVQSSTIITRTMTEPALPPPTPLAATLVTLAALADKHTFIEYPLATPFTCASFQVDELVYVSTSTGKLKKSHPADDTSNGTSTGRLFARGKIVDVAPPQYPGRVKIEYKDGSAYHANPSRLTPQLFRPNAGSAQVGVIVTAKTDHYRRLARTQITSTDIVLEIGCDLGITVDSIADIVGPSNVIGVDKSHDSIQIAKDSYPRCRFVEMDIFHSRDDLIALAADCTKVLIDINGNRLLPAVVEALRLVLEGCHKVDLVIVKSVEMHRERCKK
;
A
#
# COMPACT_ATOMS: atom_id res chain seq x y z
N MET A 1 -51.63 -36.78 -27.98
CA MET A 1 -50.63 -37.57 -27.22
C MET A 1 -49.21 -37.01 -27.28
N ALA A 2 -48.70 -36.52 -28.42
CA ALA A 2 -47.32 -36.01 -28.55
C ALA A 2 -46.96 -34.85 -27.59
N THR A 3 -47.90 -33.95 -27.26
CA THR A 3 -47.68 -32.80 -26.36
C THR A 3 -47.53 -33.18 -24.87
N ALA A 4 -48.16 -34.28 -24.44
CA ALA A 4 -48.02 -34.77 -23.06
C ALA A 4 -46.64 -35.40 -22.83
N LEU A 5 -46.15 -36.16 -23.81
CA LEU A 5 -44.81 -36.76 -23.79
C LEU A 5 -43.70 -35.69 -23.74
N THR A 6 -43.83 -34.61 -24.51
CA THR A 6 -42.85 -33.50 -24.50
C THR A 6 -42.83 -32.76 -23.17
N ARG A 7 -44.00 -32.52 -22.55
CA ARG A 7 -44.08 -31.90 -21.22
C ARG A 7 -43.47 -32.78 -20.12
N CYS A 8 -43.72 -34.09 -20.16
CA CYS A 8 -43.09 -35.03 -19.23
C CYS A 8 -41.56 -35.06 -19.39
N ARG A 9 -41.06 -35.04 -20.63
CA ARG A 9 -39.61 -35.02 -20.92
C ARG A 9 -38.95 -33.72 -20.43
N GLN A 10 -39.58 -32.56 -20.65
CA GLN A 10 -39.09 -31.28 -20.14
C GLN A 10 -39.09 -31.21 -18.61
N LYS A 11 -40.12 -31.75 -17.95
CA LYS A 11 -40.20 -31.80 -16.48
C LYS A 11 -39.11 -32.72 -15.90
N ALA A 12 -38.82 -33.84 -16.56
CA ALA A 12 -37.73 -34.73 -16.18
C ALA A 12 -36.34 -34.09 -16.35
N ILE A 13 -36.12 -33.34 -17.44
CA ILE A 13 -34.87 -32.59 -17.67
C ILE A 13 -34.69 -31.51 -16.59
N ARG A 14 -35.73 -30.74 -16.28
CA ARG A 14 -35.66 -29.71 -15.21
C ARG A 14 -35.32 -30.31 -13.85
N ARG A 15 -35.93 -31.45 -13.48
CA ARG A 15 -35.61 -32.15 -12.23
C ARG A 15 -34.18 -32.65 -12.18
N ARG A 16 -33.67 -33.21 -13.29
CA ARG A 16 -32.26 -33.65 -13.40
C ARG A 16 -31.29 -32.48 -13.29
N PHE A 17 -31.60 -31.36 -13.94
CA PHE A 17 -30.78 -30.15 -13.87
C PHE A 17 -30.78 -29.52 -12.47
N GLN A 18 -31.94 -29.44 -11.81
CA GLN A 18 -32.04 -28.98 -10.41
C GLN A 18 -31.26 -29.90 -9.46
N GLY A 19 -31.37 -31.22 -9.64
CA GLY A 19 -30.57 -32.18 -8.87
C GLY A 19 -29.07 -31.99 -9.10
N TRP A 20 -28.64 -31.79 -10.35
CA TRP A 20 -27.23 -31.53 -10.68
C TRP A 20 -26.73 -30.20 -10.07
N CYS A 21 -27.51 -29.11 -10.13
CA CYS A 21 -27.17 -27.83 -9.49
C CYS A 21 -27.09 -27.91 -7.96
N LEU A 22 -27.97 -28.68 -7.32
CA LEU A 22 -27.90 -28.90 -5.87
C LEU A 22 -26.67 -29.71 -5.50
N ASN A 23 -26.35 -30.74 -6.28
CA ASN A 23 -25.18 -31.59 -6.03
C ASN A 23 -23.87 -30.83 -6.23
N THR A 24 -23.74 -30.04 -7.30
CA THR A 24 -22.54 -29.20 -7.52
C THR A 24 -22.39 -28.12 -6.44
N ARG A 25 -23.49 -27.53 -5.97
CA ARG A 25 -23.46 -26.63 -4.80
C ARG A 25 -22.98 -27.36 -3.54
N LEU A 26 -23.51 -28.54 -3.24
CA LEU A 26 -23.08 -29.34 -2.08
C LEU A 26 -21.60 -29.72 -2.15
N TYR A 27 -21.12 -30.19 -3.31
CA TYR A 27 -19.70 -30.50 -3.51
C TYR A 27 -18.79 -29.27 -3.38
N HIS A 28 -19.22 -28.11 -3.91
CA HIS A 28 -18.47 -26.86 -3.79
C HIS A 28 -18.42 -26.36 -2.33
N TRP A 29 -19.56 -26.41 -1.63
CA TRP A 29 -19.63 -26.07 -0.20
C TRP A 29 -18.77 -27.01 0.65
N GLN A 30 -18.77 -28.30 0.36
CA GLN A 30 -17.95 -29.28 1.08
C GLN A 30 -16.45 -29.10 0.80
N SER A 31 -16.08 -28.71 -0.41
CA SER A 31 -14.70 -28.35 -0.76
C SER A 31 -14.23 -27.09 -0.04
N ILE A 32 -15.06 -26.03 -0.01
CA ILE A 32 -14.77 -24.80 0.76
C ILE A 32 -14.66 -25.12 2.26
N HIS A 33 -15.61 -25.90 2.80
CA HIS A 33 -15.62 -26.24 4.22
C HIS A 33 -14.38 -27.06 4.61
N ASN A 34 -13.98 -28.04 3.79
CA ASN A 34 -12.75 -28.81 4.00
C ASN A 34 -11.50 -27.94 3.88
N SER A 35 -11.46 -26.98 2.95
CA SER A 35 -10.34 -26.04 2.81
C SER A 35 -10.21 -25.15 4.05
N VAL A 36 -11.32 -24.58 4.53
CA VAL A 36 -11.38 -23.75 5.74
C VAL A 36 -11.03 -24.56 6.98
N LEU A 37 -11.56 -25.78 7.14
CA LEU A 37 -11.21 -26.69 8.24
C LEU A 37 -9.71 -27.03 8.24
N ASN A 38 -9.13 -27.33 7.07
CA ASN A 38 -7.70 -27.61 6.96
C ASN A 38 -6.84 -26.39 7.32
N GLN A 39 -7.28 -25.17 6.97
CA GLN A 39 -6.62 -23.93 7.36
C GLN A 39 -6.73 -23.65 8.86
N ILE A 40 -7.90 -23.88 9.47
CA ILE A 40 -8.10 -23.77 10.93
C ILE A 40 -7.19 -24.77 11.66
N LEU A 41 -7.13 -26.02 11.21
CA LEU A 41 -6.25 -27.05 11.77
C LEU A 41 -4.76 -26.73 11.54
N ALA A 42 -4.40 -26.04 10.46
CA ALA A 42 -3.03 -25.56 10.23
C ALA A 42 -2.66 -24.45 11.21
N VAL A 43 -3.56 -23.48 11.44
CA VAL A 43 -3.38 -22.41 12.44
C VAL A 43 -3.32 -22.99 13.85
N GLN A 44 -4.16 -23.97 14.20
CA GLN A 44 -4.10 -24.64 15.50
C GLN A 44 -2.80 -25.43 15.70
N ARG A 45 -2.29 -26.11 14.66
CA ARG A 45 -0.97 -26.77 14.70
C ARG A 45 0.16 -25.76 14.89
N LEU A 46 0.12 -24.62 14.21
CA LEU A 46 1.07 -23.53 14.39
C LEU A 46 0.99 -22.94 15.80
N HIS A 47 -0.20 -22.69 16.33
CA HIS A 47 -0.40 -22.20 17.69
C HIS A 47 0.12 -23.21 18.73
N HIS A 48 -0.07 -24.51 18.50
CA HIS A 48 0.47 -25.57 19.34
C HIS A 48 2.01 -25.63 19.28
N VAL A 49 2.62 -25.47 18.10
CA VAL A 49 4.08 -25.39 17.94
C VAL A 49 4.65 -24.15 18.64
N VAL A 50 4.01 -22.99 18.47
CA VAL A 50 4.39 -21.74 19.16
C VAL A 50 4.24 -21.89 20.67
N TYR A 51 3.14 -22.47 21.15
CA TYR A 51 2.90 -22.73 22.56
C TYR A 51 3.94 -23.69 23.15
N LEU A 52 4.22 -24.83 22.50
CA LEU A 52 5.26 -25.77 22.94
C LEU A 52 6.64 -25.10 22.97
N ARG A 53 6.95 -24.25 21.99
CA ARG A 53 8.21 -23.48 21.97
C ARG A 53 8.25 -22.41 23.05
N MET A 54 7.14 -21.72 23.35
CA MET A 54 7.06 -20.75 24.46
C MET A 54 7.15 -21.42 25.83
N VAL A 55 6.56 -22.61 26.02
CA VAL A 55 6.72 -23.42 27.24
C VAL A 55 8.18 -23.87 27.39
N SER A 56 8.82 -24.26 26.29
CA SER A 56 10.26 -24.57 26.26
C SER A 56 11.10 -23.33 26.59
N PHE A 57 10.70 -22.15 26.09
CA PHE A 57 11.34 -20.86 26.36
C PHE A 57 11.14 -20.39 27.81
N GLY A 58 9.99 -20.67 28.41
CA GLY A 58 9.71 -20.43 29.83
C GLY A 58 10.53 -21.34 30.75
N ARG A 59 10.72 -22.61 30.37
CA ARG A 59 11.67 -23.52 31.04
C ARG A 59 13.12 -23.03 30.90
N TRP A 60 13.47 -22.49 29.74
CA TRP A 60 14.80 -21.95 29.43
C TRP A 60 15.12 -20.65 30.22
N ARG A 61 14.12 -19.82 30.55
CA ARG A 61 14.28 -18.66 31.43
C ARG A 61 14.46 -19.00 32.92
N GLY A 62 14.12 -20.22 33.33
CA GLY A 62 14.27 -20.67 34.73
C GLY A 62 15.72 -20.99 35.11
N ASP A 63 16.55 -21.35 34.14
CA ASP A 63 17.96 -21.65 34.35
C ASP A 63 18.80 -20.45 33.91
N GLY A 64 19.12 -19.57 34.85
CA GLY A 64 19.89 -18.34 34.66
C GLY A 64 21.36 -18.56 34.29
N ARG A 65 21.63 -19.21 33.15
CA ARG A 65 22.95 -19.19 32.50
C ARG A 65 22.82 -18.77 31.05
N SER A 66 23.57 -17.72 30.74
CA SER A 66 23.75 -17.09 29.44
C SER A 66 23.82 -18.09 28.29
N ALA A 67 22.75 -18.15 27.51
CA ALA A 67 22.80 -18.60 26.15
C ALA A 67 22.38 -17.42 25.27
N VAL A 68 23.37 -16.79 24.67
CA VAL A 68 23.19 -15.87 23.55
C VAL A 68 22.56 -16.71 22.44
N GLY A 69 21.24 -16.64 22.31
CA GLY A 69 20.53 -17.26 21.20
C GLY A 69 21.06 -16.67 19.90
N ASP A 70 21.41 -17.54 18.95
CA ASP A 70 21.95 -17.14 17.65
C ASP A 70 20.96 -16.18 16.97
N ASP A 71 21.35 -14.92 16.77
CA ASP A 71 20.55 -13.88 16.11
C ASP A 71 19.99 -14.33 14.75
N ARG A 72 20.64 -15.33 14.15
CA ARG A 72 20.21 -15.99 12.92
C ARG A 72 18.89 -16.74 13.06
N GLU A 73 18.65 -17.43 14.17
CA GLU A 73 17.39 -18.14 14.43
C GLU A 73 16.23 -17.14 14.63
N MET A 74 16.48 -16.04 15.36
CA MET A 74 15.48 -14.99 15.55
C MET A 74 15.13 -14.27 14.25
N CYS A 75 16.11 -14.01 13.38
CA CYS A 75 15.86 -13.49 12.04
C CYS A 75 15.06 -14.46 11.17
N GLN A 76 15.33 -15.76 11.26
CA GLN A 76 14.61 -16.78 10.52
C GLN A 76 13.14 -16.86 10.97
N LEU A 77 12.89 -16.86 12.29
CA LEU A 77 11.55 -16.81 12.87
C LEU A 77 10.75 -15.59 12.41
N ARG A 78 11.36 -14.40 12.40
CA ARG A 78 10.68 -13.18 11.91
C ARG A 78 10.28 -13.30 10.43
N LYS A 79 11.13 -13.89 9.59
CA LYS A 79 10.80 -14.11 8.17
C LYS A 79 9.64 -15.10 8.01
N GLU A 80 9.64 -16.18 8.78
CA GLU A 80 8.56 -17.18 8.74
C GLU A 80 7.21 -16.58 9.19
N VAL A 81 7.21 -15.77 10.25
CA VAL A 81 6.01 -15.08 10.72
C VAL A 81 5.48 -14.10 9.67
N THR A 82 6.34 -13.33 9.01
CA THR A 82 5.93 -12.40 7.94
C THR A 82 5.34 -13.15 6.75
N MET A 83 5.98 -14.25 6.31
CA MET A 83 5.45 -15.09 5.22
C MET A 83 4.05 -15.62 5.53
N LEU A 84 3.81 -16.06 6.77
CA LEU A 84 2.51 -16.58 7.18
C LEU A 84 1.43 -15.49 7.19
N HIS A 85 1.76 -14.26 7.59
CA HIS A 85 0.82 -13.14 7.50
C HIS A 85 0.45 -12.82 6.05
N ASP A 86 1.43 -12.84 5.14
CA ASP A 86 1.19 -12.61 3.70
C ASP A 86 0.29 -13.69 3.08
N GLU A 87 0.51 -14.97 3.40
CA GLU A 87 -0.34 -16.09 2.94
C GLU A 87 -1.77 -16.01 3.49
N LEU A 88 -1.94 -15.61 4.75
CA LEU A 88 -3.25 -15.39 5.35
C LEU A 88 -4.00 -14.23 4.66
N ALA A 89 -3.29 -13.15 4.32
CA ALA A 89 -3.87 -12.01 3.60
C ALA A 89 -4.33 -12.40 2.18
N LYS A 90 -3.52 -13.18 1.45
CA LYS A 90 -3.92 -13.73 0.12
C LYS A 90 -5.18 -14.57 0.21
N THR A 91 -5.25 -15.47 1.19
CA THR A 91 -6.40 -16.36 1.40
C THR A 91 -7.69 -15.60 1.73
N LYS A 92 -7.60 -14.55 2.56
CA LYS A 92 -8.74 -13.66 2.85
C LYS A 92 -9.24 -12.94 1.60
N ALA A 93 -8.31 -12.45 0.77
CA ALA A 93 -8.65 -11.79 -0.49
C ALA A 93 -9.33 -12.74 -1.49
N GLU A 94 -8.87 -13.98 -1.61
CA GLU A 94 -9.50 -15.00 -2.47
C GLU A 94 -10.89 -15.41 -1.99
N THR A 95 -11.04 -15.66 -0.69
CA THR A 95 -12.35 -15.97 -0.08
C THR A 95 -13.35 -14.85 -0.36
N TRP A 96 -12.93 -13.60 -0.20
CA TRP A 96 -13.78 -12.45 -0.46
C TRP A 96 -14.16 -12.30 -1.94
N ARG A 97 -13.22 -12.51 -2.88
CA ARG A 97 -13.52 -12.53 -4.34
C ARG A 97 -14.56 -13.59 -4.69
N ASN A 98 -14.45 -14.78 -4.10
CA ASN A 98 -15.38 -15.87 -4.33
C ASN A 98 -16.78 -15.56 -3.77
N SER A 99 -16.87 -14.93 -2.60
CA SER A 99 -18.16 -14.49 -2.03
C SER A 99 -18.85 -13.45 -2.91
N VAL A 100 -18.11 -12.48 -3.44
CA VAL A 100 -18.68 -11.43 -4.32
C VAL A 100 -19.17 -12.02 -5.65
N MET A 101 -18.45 -12.97 -6.24
CA MET A 101 -18.88 -13.70 -7.45
C MET A 101 -20.23 -14.42 -7.25
N CYS A 102 -20.43 -15.07 -6.09
CA CYS A 102 -21.68 -15.78 -5.79
C CYS A 102 -22.90 -14.85 -5.61
N ILE A 103 -22.69 -13.64 -5.09
CA ILE A 103 -23.76 -12.64 -4.89
C ILE A 103 -24.20 -12.05 -6.25
N VAL A 104 -23.24 -11.78 -7.14
CA VAL A 104 -23.54 -11.22 -8.47
C VAL A 104 -24.28 -12.21 -9.36
N GLN A 105 -23.95 -13.51 -9.30
CA GLN A 105 -24.66 -14.53 -10.11
C GLN A 105 -26.10 -14.79 -9.67
N SER A 106 -26.44 -14.49 -8.41
CA SER A 106 -27.78 -14.73 -7.86
C SER A 106 -28.79 -13.63 -8.22
N SER A 107 -28.32 -12.46 -8.67
CA SER A 107 -29.15 -11.27 -8.87
C SER A 107 -29.64 -11.07 -10.33
N THR A 108 -29.13 -11.84 -11.29
CA THR A 108 -29.41 -11.62 -12.74
C THR A 108 -30.59 -12.44 -13.28
N ILE A 109 -31.34 -13.15 -12.42
CA ILE A 109 -32.48 -13.97 -12.86
C ILE A 109 -33.74 -13.45 -12.17
N ILE A 110 -34.37 -12.41 -12.72
CA ILE A 110 -35.82 -12.18 -12.67
C ILE A 110 -36.16 -11.04 -13.66
N THR A 111 -37.14 -11.34 -14.54
CA THR A 111 -37.87 -10.48 -15.49
C THR A 111 -37.12 -9.83 -16.66
N ARG A 112 -37.37 -10.33 -17.88
CA ARG A 112 -37.16 -9.57 -19.12
C ARG A 112 -38.37 -9.72 -20.05
N THR A 113 -39.17 -8.66 -20.13
CA THR A 113 -40.08 -8.37 -21.24
C THR A 113 -39.29 -7.70 -22.38
N MET A 114 -39.68 -8.00 -23.62
CA MET A 114 -39.00 -7.58 -24.85
C MET A 114 -39.18 -6.07 -25.10
N THR A 115 -38.22 -5.28 -24.65
CA THR A 115 -37.91 -3.94 -25.17
C THR A 115 -36.40 -3.88 -25.41
N GLU A 116 -36.02 -3.07 -26.39
CA GLU A 116 -34.66 -2.86 -26.91
C GLU A 116 -33.56 -3.00 -25.85
N PRO A 117 -32.47 -3.76 -26.10
CA PRO A 117 -31.52 -4.10 -25.05
C PRO A 117 -30.70 -2.87 -24.66
N ALA A 118 -31.17 -2.15 -23.64
CA ALA A 118 -30.36 -1.23 -22.88
C ALA A 118 -29.07 -1.98 -22.48
N LEU A 119 -27.92 -1.36 -22.76
CA LEU A 119 -26.61 -1.89 -22.38
C LEU A 119 -26.66 -2.25 -20.88
N PRO A 120 -26.18 -3.44 -20.48
CA PRO A 120 -26.16 -3.80 -19.07
C PRO A 120 -25.37 -2.73 -18.30
N PRO A 121 -25.81 -2.37 -17.08
CA PRO A 121 -25.07 -1.41 -16.26
C PRO A 121 -23.62 -1.87 -16.12
N PRO A 122 -22.64 -0.94 -16.18
CA PRO A 122 -21.24 -1.30 -16.05
C PRO A 122 -21.01 -2.02 -14.73
N THR A 123 -20.13 -3.03 -14.74
CA THR A 123 -19.73 -3.71 -13.52
C THR A 123 -19.08 -2.70 -12.55
N PRO A 124 -19.12 -2.93 -11.22
CA PRO A 124 -18.51 -2.02 -10.25
C PRO A 124 -17.05 -1.68 -10.55
N LEU A 125 -16.30 -2.64 -11.12
CA LEU A 125 -14.92 -2.42 -11.56
C LEU A 125 -14.85 -1.53 -12.81
N ALA A 126 -15.71 -1.73 -13.81
CA ALA A 126 -15.75 -0.89 -15.01
C ALA A 126 -16.05 0.57 -14.65
N ALA A 127 -17.03 0.81 -13.78
CA ALA A 127 -17.33 2.16 -13.28
C ALA A 127 -16.12 2.78 -12.56
N THR A 128 -15.43 2.00 -11.72
CA THR A 128 -14.21 2.44 -11.02
C THR A 128 -13.10 2.85 -11.99
N LEU A 129 -12.89 2.09 -13.07
CA LEU A 129 -11.89 2.40 -14.08
C LEU A 129 -12.24 3.65 -14.89
N VAL A 130 -13.53 3.87 -15.18
CA VAL A 130 -14.01 5.11 -15.80
C VAL A 130 -13.72 6.32 -14.89
N THR A 131 -14.00 6.22 -13.59
CA THR A 131 -13.67 7.28 -12.63
C THR A 131 -12.17 7.54 -12.56
N LEU A 132 -11.34 6.49 -12.49
CA LEU A 132 -9.88 6.64 -12.45
C LEU A 132 -9.34 7.28 -13.74
N ALA A 133 -9.90 6.94 -14.91
CA ALA A 133 -9.55 7.58 -16.17
C ALA A 133 -9.91 9.07 -16.14
N ALA A 134 -11.12 9.43 -15.72
CA ALA A 134 -11.56 10.81 -15.62
C ALA A 134 -10.70 11.65 -14.64
N LEU A 135 -10.27 11.07 -13.52
CA LEU A 135 -9.32 11.73 -12.61
C LEU A 135 -7.96 11.94 -13.28
N ALA A 136 -7.48 10.95 -14.03
CA ALA A 136 -6.19 11.04 -14.72
C ALA A 136 -6.18 12.02 -15.91
N ASP A 137 -7.34 12.32 -16.49
CA ASP A 137 -7.46 13.34 -17.53
C ASP A 137 -7.42 14.76 -16.94
N LYS A 138 -7.81 14.92 -15.66
CA LYS A 138 -7.85 16.21 -14.95
C LYS A 138 -6.56 16.52 -14.17
N HIS A 139 -5.85 15.51 -13.70
CA HIS A 139 -4.72 15.65 -12.77
C HIS A 139 -3.44 15.03 -13.33
N THR A 140 -2.29 15.48 -12.85
CA THR A 140 -0.99 14.97 -13.31
C THR A 140 -0.65 13.68 -12.56
N PHE A 141 -0.85 12.53 -13.21
CA PHE A 141 -0.47 11.24 -12.64
C PHE A 141 1.00 10.91 -12.92
N ILE A 142 1.69 10.39 -11.90
CA ILE A 142 3.07 9.91 -11.98
C ILE A 142 3.13 8.52 -11.33
N GLU A 143 3.48 7.51 -12.11
CA GLU A 143 3.69 6.15 -11.60
C GLU A 143 5.12 6.00 -11.05
N TYR A 144 5.24 5.56 -9.79
CA TYR A 144 6.53 5.36 -9.12
C TYR A 144 6.76 3.90 -8.70
N PRO A 145 7.92 3.30 -9.08
CA PRO A 145 9.08 3.93 -9.71
C PRO A 145 8.83 4.29 -11.18
N LEU A 146 9.51 5.32 -11.68
CA LEU A 146 9.42 5.74 -13.07
C LEU A 146 9.87 4.60 -13.99
N ALA A 147 9.21 4.45 -15.15
CA ALA A 147 9.57 3.45 -16.16
C ALA A 147 10.99 3.66 -16.70
N THR A 148 11.40 4.92 -16.86
CA THR A 148 12.76 5.28 -17.25
C THR A 148 13.60 5.60 -16.01
N PRO A 149 14.73 4.91 -15.78
CA PRO A 149 15.63 5.24 -14.69
C PRO A 149 16.21 6.64 -14.82
N PHE A 150 16.52 7.27 -13.67
CA PHE A 150 17.21 8.55 -13.67
C PHE A 150 18.61 8.44 -14.27
N THR A 151 18.96 9.43 -15.09
CA THR A 151 20.32 9.65 -15.60
C THR A 151 20.82 11.01 -15.13
N CYS A 152 22.07 11.36 -15.42
CA CYS A 152 22.56 12.72 -15.13
C CYS A 152 21.65 13.80 -15.76
N ALA A 153 21.10 13.57 -16.95
CA ALA A 153 20.20 14.52 -17.62
C ALA A 153 18.84 14.70 -16.92
N SER A 154 18.52 13.85 -15.94
CA SER A 154 17.29 13.99 -15.14
C SER A 154 17.38 15.06 -14.04
N PHE A 155 18.52 15.73 -13.92
CA PHE A 155 18.86 16.60 -12.80
C PHE A 155 19.37 17.96 -13.29
N GLN A 156 19.07 19.01 -12.54
CA GLN A 156 19.55 20.36 -12.80
C GLN A 156 20.44 20.85 -11.65
N VAL A 157 21.44 21.68 -11.97
CA VAL A 157 22.19 22.40 -10.92
C VAL A 157 21.21 23.23 -10.10
N ASP A 158 21.48 23.32 -8.80
CA ASP A 158 20.65 23.95 -7.77
C ASP A 158 19.37 23.19 -7.38
N GLU A 159 19.02 22.10 -8.05
CA GLU A 159 17.90 21.26 -7.64
C GLU A 159 18.17 20.55 -6.30
N LEU A 160 17.12 20.46 -5.47
CA LEU A 160 17.15 19.67 -4.25
C LEU A 160 16.76 18.22 -4.54
N VAL A 161 17.63 17.29 -4.15
CA VAL A 161 17.44 15.85 -4.31
C VAL A 161 17.61 15.14 -2.97
N TYR A 162 17.02 13.97 -2.87
CA TYR A 162 17.18 13.10 -1.72
C TYR A 162 18.07 11.93 -2.06
N VAL A 163 19.02 11.63 -1.17
CA VAL A 163 19.90 10.47 -1.35
C VAL A 163 19.28 9.25 -0.68
N SER A 164 18.89 8.29 -1.52
CA SER A 164 18.48 6.98 -1.05
C SER A 164 19.68 6.05 -0.87
N THR A 165 19.60 5.17 0.12
CA THR A 165 20.57 4.07 0.28
C THR A 165 20.60 3.25 -1.00
N SER A 166 21.79 2.87 -1.45
CA SER A 166 21.89 1.58 -2.12
C SER A 166 21.53 0.51 -1.09
N THR A 167 20.80 -0.54 -1.47
CA THR A 167 20.96 -1.84 -0.79
C THR A 167 22.46 -2.08 -0.73
N GLY A 168 23.09 -1.88 0.42
CA GLY A 168 24.52 -2.07 0.55
C GLY A 168 24.82 -3.46 0.02
N LYS A 169 25.94 -3.63 -0.70
CA LYS A 169 26.50 -4.98 -0.84
C LYS A 169 26.50 -5.54 0.58
N LEU A 170 25.80 -6.64 0.83
CA LEU A 170 26.08 -7.44 2.02
C LEU A 170 27.58 -7.72 1.93
N LYS A 171 28.39 -6.98 2.69
CA LYS A 171 29.75 -7.41 2.95
C LYS A 171 29.56 -8.80 3.55
N LYS A 172 30.09 -9.82 2.89
CA LYS A 172 30.43 -11.07 3.59
C LYS A 172 31.52 -10.66 4.59
N SER A 173 31.12 -10.13 5.74
CA SER A 173 32.05 -9.90 6.83
C SER A 173 32.45 -11.26 7.38
N HIS A 174 33.77 -11.48 7.47
CA HIS A 174 34.32 -12.57 8.25
C HIS A 174 34.00 -12.32 9.74
N PRO A 175 33.76 -13.36 10.57
CA PRO A 175 33.18 -13.18 11.91
C PRO A 175 34.11 -12.55 12.97
N ALA A 176 35.27 -12.00 12.62
CA ALA A 176 36.34 -11.80 13.60
C ALA A 176 36.96 -10.40 13.68
N ASP A 177 36.62 -9.44 12.81
CA ASP A 177 37.30 -8.13 12.83
C ASP A 177 36.44 -6.99 12.23
N ASP A 178 35.29 -6.73 12.83
CA ASP A 178 34.44 -5.57 12.48
C ASP A 178 33.97 -4.84 13.76
N THR A 179 34.91 -4.22 14.48
CA THR A 179 34.59 -3.15 15.46
C THR A 179 34.49 -1.78 14.80
N SER A 180 34.75 -1.67 13.49
CA SER A 180 34.39 -0.49 12.70
C SER A 180 33.07 -0.73 11.98
N ASN A 181 31.96 -0.43 12.66
CA ASN A 181 30.67 -0.23 12.02
C ASN A 181 30.81 0.87 10.95
N GLY A 182 31.12 0.48 9.71
CA GLY A 182 31.10 1.31 8.52
C GLY A 182 29.65 1.64 8.14
N THR A 183 28.97 2.31 9.04
CA THR A 183 27.61 2.78 8.92
C THR A 183 27.61 4.07 8.11
N SER A 184 27.22 3.99 6.84
CA SER A 184 26.65 5.14 6.13
C SER A 184 25.22 5.47 6.63
N THR A 185 24.94 5.23 7.93
CA THR A 185 23.61 5.41 8.53
C THR A 185 23.20 6.88 8.62
N GLY A 186 24.15 7.82 8.60
CA GLY A 186 23.86 9.22 8.91
C GLY A 186 23.17 10.03 7.80
N ARG A 187 23.11 9.56 6.55
CA ARG A 187 22.64 10.42 5.42
C ARG A 187 21.49 9.83 4.60
N LEU A 188 20.82 8.86 5.23
CA LEU A 188 19.48 8.33 4.98
C LEU A 188 18.45 9.34 4.52
N PHE A 189 18.20 9.52 3.23
CA PHE A 189 17.21 10.50 2.76
C PHE A 189 17.57 11.93 3.20
N ALA A 190 18.85 12.22 3.38
CA ALA A 190 19.30 13.59 3.56
C ALA A 190 19.05 14.36 2.27
N ARG A 191 18.51 15.57 2.42
CA ARG A 191 18.29 16.49 1.31
C ARG A 191 19.62 17.15 0.95
N GLY A 192 20.07 16.94 -0.28
CA GLY A 192 21.24 17.59 -0.86
C GLY A 192 20.85 18.49 -2.02
N LYS A 193 21.69 19.48 -2.30
CA LYS A 193 21.59 20.36 -3.46
C LYS A 193 22.53 19.86 -4.55
N ILE A 194 22.07 19.79 -5.79
CA ILE A 194 22.91 19.42 -6.92
C ILE A 194 23.83 20.59 -7.23
N VAL A 195 25.13 20.32 -7.28
CA VAL A 195 26.17 21.32 -7.58
C VAL A 195 26.85 21.08 -8.92
N ASP A 196 26.83 19.84 -9.42
CA ASP A 196 27.37 19.50 -10.74
C ASP A 196 26.73 18.21 -11.30
N VAL A 197 26.63 18.12 -12.62
CA VAL A 197 26.01 17.02 -13.34
C VAL A 197 27.01 16.46 -14.34
N ALA A 198 27.43 15.20 -14.14
CA ALA A 198 28.46 14.53 -14.91
C ALA A 198 29.81 15.27 -14.97
N PRO A 199 30.43 15.61 -13.82
CA PRO A 199 31.76 16.23 -13.80
C PRO A 199 32.76 15.37 -14.58
N PRO A 200 33.72 15.96 -15.33
CA PRO A 200 34.68 15.21 -16.15
C PRO A 200 35.45 14.12 -15.39
N GLN A 201 35.68 14.33 -14.10
CA GLN A 201 36.41 13.42 -13.20
C GLN A 201 35.53 12.26 -12.70
N TYR A 202 34.19 12.41 -12.75
CA TYR A 202 33.23 11.38 -12.35
C TYR A 202 32.10 11.29 -13.39
N PRO A 203 32.39 10.80 -14.61
CA PRO A 203 31.39 10.68 -15.66
C PRO A 203 30.21 9.82 -15.19
N GLY A 204 28.99 10.25 -15.52
CA GLY A 204 27.75 9.56 -15.13
C GLY A 204 27.39 9.68 -13.63
N ARG A 205 28.04 10.59 -12.88
CA ARG A 205 27.67 10.91 -11.50
C ARG A 205 27.07 12.30 -11.38
N VAL A 206 26.30 12.51 -10.33
CA VAL A 206 25.78 13.81 -9.93
C VAL A 206 26.46 14.21 -8.63
N LYS A 207 27.09 15.37 -8.63
CA LYS A 207 27.69 15.94 -7.42
C LYS A 207 26.60 16.65 -6.63
N ILE A 208 26.46 16.26 -5.38
CA ILE A 208 25.51 16.82 -4.43
C ILE A 208 26.25 17.42 -3.24
N GLU A 209 25.71 18.48 -2.66
CA GLU A 209 26.19 19.14 -1.45
C GLU A 209 25.08 19.14 -0.39
N TYR A 210 25.41 18.76 0.84
CA TYR A 210 24.48 18.78 1.96
C TYR A 210 24.57 20.09 2.74
N LYS A 211 23.59 20.34 3.62
CA LYS A 211 23.57 21.55 4.48
C LYS A 211 24.81 21.70 5.38
N ASP A 212 25.50 20.60 5.70
CA ASP A 212 26.74 20.60 6.49
C ASP A 212 27.99 20.96 5.66
N GLY A 213 27.81 21.35 4.39
CA GLY A 213 28.88 21.70 3.46
C GLY A 213 29.60 20.49 2.86
N SER A 214 29.29 19.27 3.29
CA SER A 214 29.91 18.08 2.71
C SER A 214 29.32 17.76 1.33
N ALA A 215 30.16 17.24 0.44
CA ALA A 215 29.76 16.90 -0.92
C ALA A 215 30.04 15.44 -1.29
N TYR A 216 29.25 14.88 -2.20
CA TYR A 216 29.38 13.51 -2.66
C TYR A 216 28.99 13.35 -4.13
N HIS A 217 29.62 12.41 -4.84
CA HIS A 217 29.27 12.06 -6.21
C HIS A 217 28.35 10.81 -6.21
N ALA A 218 27.05 11.02 -6.40
CA ALA A 218 26.06 9.95 -6.37
C ALA A 218 25.80 9.36 -7.77
N ASN A 219 25.39 8.08 -7.80
CA ASN A 219 24.76 7.55 -9.00
C ASN A 219 23.35 8.18 -9.13
N PRO A 220 22.92 8.64 -10.32
CA PRO A 220 21.54 9.04 -10.60
C PRO A 220 20.48 8.11 -9.99
N SER A 221 20.67 6.79 -10.07
CA SER A 221 19.72 5.79 -9.52
C SER A 221 19.55 5.82 -8.01
N ARG A 222 20.47 6.47 -7.29
CA ARG A 222 20.42 6.68 -5.84
C ARG A 222 19.76 7.98 -5.45
N LEU A 223 19.52 8.87 -6.41
CA LEU A 223 18.88 10.14 -6.18
C LEU A 223 17.38 10.02 -6.44
N THR A 224 16.59 10.68 -5.61
CA THR A 224 15.16 10.87 -5.84
C THR A 224 14.89 12.37 -5.91
N PRO A 225 14.56 12.91 -7.10
CA PRO A 225 14.18 14.30 -7.24
C PRO A 225 12.78 14.54 -6.68
N GLN A 226 12.40 15.82 -6.61
CA GLN A 226 11.01 16.19 -6.45
C GLN A 226 10.28 15.91 -7.78
N LEU A 227 9.48 14.85 -7.81
CA LEU A 227 8.82 14.32 -9.00
C LEU A 227 7.70 15.22 -9.50
N PHE A 228 7.00 15.87 -8.57
CA PHE A 228 5.94 16.81 -8.90
C PHE A 228 6.28 18.18 -8.31
N ARG A 229 6.31 19.19 -9.17
CA ARG A 229 6.47 20.60 -8.79
C ARG A 229 5.21 21.34 -9.26
N PRO A 230 4.41 21.91 -8.34
CA PRO A 230 3.28 22.72 -8.75
C PRO A 230 3.79 23.92 -9.55
N ASN A 231 3.23 24.15 -10.73
CA ASN A 231 3.49 25.40 -11.46
C ASN A 231 2.68 26.51 -10.78
N ALA A 232 3.33 27.66 -10.51
CA ALA A 232 2.63 28.81 -9.97
C ALA A 232 1.46 29.21 -10.88
N GLY A 233 0.23 29.17 -10.35
CA GLY A 233 -1.00 29.47 -11.08
C GLY A 233 -1.68 28.27 -11.76
N SER A 234 -1.10 27.06 -11.70
CA SER A 234 -1.80 25.85 -12.14
C SER A 234 -2.72 25.33 -11.05
N ALA A 235 -3.99 25.10 -11.39
CA ALA A 235 -4.95 24.39 -10.53
C ALA A 235 -4.74 22.86 -10.55
N GLN A 236 -3.76 22.37 -11.30
CA GLN A 236 -3.56 20.94 -11.50
C GLN A 236 -2.82 20.32 -10.31
N VAL A 237 -3.53 19.43 -9.61
CA VAL A 237 -2.98 18.60 -8.53
C VAL A 237 -2.13 17.46 -9.12
N GLY A 238 -0.98 17.19 -8.51
CA GLY A 238 -0.16 16.01 -8.79
C GLY A 238 -0.66 14.78 -8.05
N VAL A 239 -0.62 13.61 -8.69
CA VAL A 239 -0.96 12.32 -8.08
C VAL A 239 0.17 11.34 -8.33
N ILE A 240 0.95 11.01 -7.29
CA ILE A 240 2.02 10.01 -7.39
C ILE A 240 1.48 8.67 -6.89
N VAL A 241 1.49 7.65 -7.74
CA VAL A 241 0.98 6.32 -7.39
C VAL A 241 2.14 5.34 -7.25
N THR A 242 2.17 4.56 -6.18
CA THR A 242 3.16 3.50 -5.99
C THR A 242 2.55 2.21 -5.46
N ALA A 243 3.16 1.06 -5.75
CA ALA A 243 2.68 -0.24 -5.27
C ALA A 243 3.25 -0.64 -3.89
N LYS A 244 4.41 -0.11 -3.50
CA LYS A 244 5.19 -0.61 -2.36
C LYS A 244 5.26 0.41 -1.22
N THR A 245 5.24 -0.10 0.02
CA THR A 245 5.29 0.74 1.23
C THR A 245 6.65 1.44 1.40
N ASP A 246 7.77 0.81 1.03
CA ASP A 246 9.09 1.44 1.09
C ASP A 246 9.21 2.61 0.11
N HIS A 247 8.63 2.48 -1.08
CA HIS A 247 8.50 3.55 -2.05
C HIS A 247 7.59 4.68 -1.55
N TYR A 248 6.45 4.33 -0.97
CA TYR A 248 5.50 5.30 -0.40
C TYR A 248 6.14 6.15 0.70
N ARG A 249 6.79 5.50 1.68
CA ARG A 249 7.51 6.19 2.77
C ARG A 249 8.69 7.01 2.25
N ARG A 250 9.36 6.55 1.20
CA ARG A 250 10.38 7.33 0.51
C ARG A 250 9.78 8.59 -0.09
N LEU A 251 8.70 8.46 -0.87
CA LEU A 251 8.02 9.60 -1.48
C LEU A 251 7.53 10.61 -0.44
N ALA A 252 7.01 10.15 0.70
CA ALA A 252 6.67 11.02 1.83
C ALA A 252 7.86 11.88 2.26
N ARG A 253 9.05 11.30 2.38
CA ARG A 253 10.26 12.04 2.75
C ARG A 253 10.78 12.96 1.63
N THR A 254 10.57 12.59 0.37
CA THR A 254 11.21 13.29 -0.75
C THR A 254 10.34 14.35 -1.41
N GLN A 255 9.01 14.25 -1.29
CA GLN A 255 8.08 15.16 -1.94
C GLN A 255 7.51 16.23 -0.99
N ILE A 256 7.76 16.08 0.31
CA ILE A 256 7.30 16.99 1.36
C ILE A 256 8.45 17.90 1.79
N THR A 257 8.10 19.13 2.12
CA THR A 257 8.99 20.21 2.54
C THR A 257 8.50 20.82 3.86
N SER A 258 9.35 21.57 4.55
CA SER A 258 9.04 22.11 5.87
C SER A 258 7.89 23.15 5.90
N THR A 259 7.43 23.62 4.74
CA THR A 259 6.31 24.56 4.62
C THR A 259 4.96 23.86 4.39
N ASP A 260 4.96 22.54 4.24
CA ASP A 260 3.75 21.78 3.94
C ASP A 260 2.91 21.49 5.19
N ILE A 261 1.61 21.37 4.99
CA ILE A 261 0.65 20.83 5.96
C ILE A 261 0.13 19.52 5.39
N VAL A 262 0.24 18.46 6.17
CA VAL A 262 0.17 17.09 5.65
C VAL A 262 -0.91 16.29 6.36
N LEU A 263 -1.73 15.60 5.59
CA LEU A 263 -2.65 14.58 6.08
C LEU A 263 -2.25 13.21 5.53
N GLU A 264 -2.12 12.21 6.40
CA GLU A 264 -2.01 10.81 6.00
C GLU A 264 -3.31 10.06 6.32
N ILE A 265 -3.94 9.50 5.28
CA ILE A 265 -5.14 8.65 5.37
C ILE A 265 -4.71 7.18 5.34
N GLY A 266 -5.13 6.42 6.36
CA GLY A 266 -4.68 5.05 6.58
C GLY A 266 -3.31 5.01 7.26
N CYS A 267 -3.11 5.80 8.32
CA CYS A 267 -1.82 5.93 8.97
C CYS A 267 -1.39 4.70 9.79
N ASP A 268 -2.31 3.77 10.06
CA ASP A 268 -2.09 2.56 10.88
C ASP A 268 -1.35 2.90 12.19
N LEU A 269 -0.15 2.37 12.42
CA LEU A 269 0.62 2.59 13.64
C LEU A 269 1.37 3.94 13.68
N GLY A 270 1.23 4.81 12.67
CA GLY A 270 1.76 6.18 12.70
C GLY A 270 3.23 6.36 12.29
N ILE A 271 3.91 5.31 11.81
CA ILE A 271 5.35 5.36 11.45
C ILE A 271 5.66 6.43 10.39
N THR A 272 4.78 6.56 9.38
CA THR A 272 4.98 7.52 8.29
C THR A 272 4.69 8.94 8.79
N VAL A 273 3.59 9.17 9.53
CA VAL A 273 3.28 10.43 10.22
C VAL A 273 4.47 10.94 11.04
N ASP A 274 5.06 10.10 11.90
CA ASP A 274 6.20 10.50 12.73
C ASP A 274 7.43 10.88 11.90
N SER A 275 7.70 10.13 10.81
CA SER A 275 8.77 10.48 9.88
C SER A 275 8.53 11.82 9.16
N ILE A 276 7.27 12.18 8.89
CA ILE A 276 6.91 13.45 8.25
C ILE A 276 6.97 14.59 9.28
N ALA A 277 6.62 14.32 10.55
CA ALA A 277 6.70 15.31 11.63
C ALA A 277 8.11 15.88 11.81
N ASP A 278 9.15 15.09 11.54
CA ASP A 278 10.55 15.57 11.53
C ASP A 278 10.85 16.58 10.40
N ILE A 279 10.03 16.61 9.35
CA ILE A 279 10.19 17.49 8.18
C ILE A 279 9.36 18.76 8.36
N VAL A 280 8.07 18.61 8.69
CA VAL A 280 7.10 19.71 8.70
C VAL A 280 6.82 20.28 10.09
N GLY A 281 7.28 19.60 11.14
CA GLY A 281 6.91 19.85 12.52
C GLY A 281 5.64 19.08 12.92
N PRO A 282 5.53 18.63 14.19
CA PRO A 282 4.41 17.78 14.64
C PRO A 282 3.03 18.46 14.54
N SER A 283 2.96 19.79 14.56
CA SER A 283 1.70 20.54 14.41
C SER A 283 1.15 20.54 12.98
N ASN A 284 2.00 20.25 11.98
CA ASN A 284 1.67 20.36 10.56
C ASN A 284 1.49 18.98 9.90
N VAL A 285 1.36 17.91 10.68
CA VAL A 285 1.04 16.58 10.17
C VAL A 285 -0.04 15.92 11.01
N ILE A 286 -1.01 15.29 10.35
CA ILE A 286 -2.12 14.57 10.99
C ILE A 286 -2.21 13.17 10.39
N GLY A 287 -2.25 12.15 11.24
CA GLY A 287 -2.59 10.79 10.86
C GLY A 287 -4.07 10.50 11.07
N VAL A 288 -4.71 9.87 10.08
CA VAL A 288 -6.08 9.38 10.16
C VAL A 288 -6.11 7.88 9.90
N ASP A 289 -6.80 7.13 10.75
CA ASP A 289 -7.13 5.72 10.53
C ASP A 289 -8.51 5.41 11.12
N LYS A 290 -9.18 4.40 10.59
CA LYS A 290 -10.48 3.93 11.11
C LYS A 290 -10.32 2.95 12.28
N SER A 291 -9.13 2.39 12.47
CA SER A 291 -8.84 1.37 13.46
C SER A 291 -8.54 2.03 14.81
N HIS A 292 -9.45 1.88 15.76
CA HIS A 292 -9.27 2.35 17.14
C HIS A 292 -7.93 1.86 17.73
N ASP A 293 -7.66 0.56 17.64
CA ASP A 293 -6.46 -0.06 18.18
C ASP A 293 -5.18 0.52 17.55
N SER A 294 -5.17 0.70 16.22
CA SER A 294 -4.01 1.28 15.51
C SER A 294 -3.76 2.73 15.96
N ILE A 295 -4.83 3.53 16.08
CA ILE A 295 -4.73 4.92 16.55
C ILE A 295 -4.24 4.99 17.98
N GLN A 296 -4.70 4.11 18.87
CA GLN A 296 -4.23 4.09 20.24
C GLN A 296 -2.73 3.76 20.31
N ILE A 297 -2.29 2.73 19.59
CA ILE A 297 -0.86 2.38 19.50
C ILE A 297 -0.04 3.52 18.90
N ALA A 298 -0.55 4.20 17.88
CA ALA A 298 0.12 5.33 17.25
C ALA A 298 0.30 6.50 18.23
N LYS A 299 -0.74 6.84 19.01
CA LYS A 299 -0.68 7.87 20.06
C LYS A 299 0.33 7.51 21.16
N ASP A 300 0.34 6.25 21.58
CA ASP A 300 1.26 5.79 22.62
C ASP A 300 2.72 5.76 22.13
N SER A 301 2.93 5.37 20.87
CA SER A 301 4.26 5.26 20.26
C SER A 301 4.84 6.62 19.86
N TYR A 302 3.98 7.56 19.45
CA TYR A 302 4.36 8.86 18.90
C TYR A 302 3.55 10.00 19.53
N PRO A 303 3.66 10.24 20.85
CA PRO A 303 2.79 11.17 21.59
C PRO A 303 2.91 12.63 21.17
N ARG A 304 3.97 13.00 20.42
CA ARG A 304 4.13 14.33 19.83
C ARG A 304 3.26 14.57 18.59
N CYS A 305 2.80 13.50 17.94
CA CYS A 305 2.08 13.56 16.67
C CYS A 305 0.57 13.58 16.90
N ARG A 306 -0.18 14.17 15.97
CA ARG A 306 -1.64 14.21 16.03
C ARG A 306 -2.23 13.03 15.25
N PHE A 307 -3.06 12.23 15.93
CA PHE A 307 -3.78 11.10 15.33
C PHE A 307 -5.28 11.21 15.59
N VAL A 308 -6.08 10.95 14.56
CA VAL A 308 -7.54 11.03 14.59
C VAL A 308 -8.13 9.70 14.13
N GLU A 309 -9.00 9.12 14.96
CA GLU A 309 -9.81 7.96 14.57
C GLU A 309 -10.98 8.43 13.70
N MET A 310 -11.04 7.98 12.44
CA MET A 310 -12.07 8.39 11.50
C MET A 310 -12.24 7.39 10.36
N ASP A 311 -13.49 7.03 10.05
CA ASP A 311 -13.83 6.38 8.77
C ASP A 311 -14.15 7.44 7.73
N ILE A 312 -13.20 7.68 6.83
CA ILE A 312 -13.30 8.71 5.78
C ILE A 312 -14.50 8.54 4.83
N PHE A 313 -15.03 7.32 4.69
CA PHE A 313 -16.17 7.09 3.78
C PHE A 313 -17.51 7.46 4.41
N HIS A 314 -17.56 7.47 5.75
CA HIS A 314 -18.74 7.82 6.55
C HIS A 314 -18.64 9.22 7.17
N SER A 315 -17.45 9.83 7.20
CA SER A 315 -17.16 11.12 7.86
C SER A 315 -16.56 12.11 6.85
N ARG A 316 -17.23 12.28 5.70
CA ARG A 316 -16.68 13.01 4.55
C ARG A 316 -16.46 14.49 4.86
N ASP A 317 -17.45 15.13 5.46
CA ASP A 317 -17.40 16.56 5.79
C ASP A 317 -16.34 16.83 6.86
N ASP A 318 -16.20 15.92 7.84
CA ASP A 318 -15.16 16.00 8.86
C ASP A 318 -13.76 15.83 8.28
N LEU A 319 -13.58 14.93 7.30
CA LEU A 319 -12.31 14.79 6.58
C LEU A 319 -11.97 16.08 5.82
N ILE A 320 -12.93 16.66 5.10
CA ILE A 320 -12.73 17.90 4.33
C ILE A 320 -12.38 19.05 5.27
N ALA A 321 -13.08 19.18 6.40
CA ALA A 321 -12.78 20.18 7.42
C ALA A 321 -11.38 19.98 8.03
N LEU A 322 -11.00 18.75 8.33
CA LEU A 322 -9.67 18.41 8.85
C LEU A 322 -8.56 18.70 7.83
N ALA A 323 -8.84 18.50 6.55
CA ALA A 323 -7.90 18.68 5.44
C ALA A 323 -7.91 20.10 4.84
N ALA A 324 -8.72 21.03 5.35
CA ALA A 324 -8.97 22.33 4.74
C ALA A 324 -7.69 23.16 4.48
N ASP A 325 -6.69 23.01 5.35
CA ASP A 325 -5.40 23.70 5.26
C ASP A 325 -4.27 22.81 4.71
N CYS A 326 -4.53 21.53 4.44
CA CYS A 326 -3.50 20.61 3.98
C CYS A 326 -3.06 20.94 2.55
N THR A 327 -1.74 20.98 2.34
CA THR A 327 -1.11 21.12 1.03
C THR A 327 -0.79 19.75 0.42
N LYS A 328 -0.53 18.73 1.25
CA LYS A 328 -0.20 17.38 0.81
C LYS A 328 -1.13 16.36 1.46
N VAL A 329 -1.56 15.37 0.70
CA VAL A 329 -2.29 14.21 1.23
C VAL A 329 -1.60 12.91 0.84
N LEU A 330 -1.49 11.98 1.77
CA LEU A 330 -0.99 10.64 1.50
C LEU A 330 -2.10 9.64 1.79
N ILE A 331 -2.20 8.59 0.97
CA ILE A 331 -3.25 7.58 1.04
C ILE A 331 -2.61 6.19 1.03
N ASP A 332 -2.68 5.48 2.16
CA ASP A 332 -2.37 4.05 2.29
C ASP A 332 -3.47 3.30 3.04
N ILE A 333 -4.69 3.33 2.50
CA ILE A 333 -5.82 2.56 3.03
C ILE A 333 -5.79 1.08 2.59
N ASN A 334 -4.67 0.65 2.01
CA ASN A 334 -4.60 -0.44 1.04
C ASN A 334 -4.29 -1.81 1.68
N GLY A 335 -4.87 -2.05 2.86
CA GLY A 335 -4.97 -3.38 3.49
C GLY A 335 -5.86 -4.32 2.68
N ASN A 336 -6.99 -4.78 3.24
CA ASN A 336 -7.98 -5.60 2.50
C ASN A 336 -8.88 -4.78 1.54
N ARG A 337 -8.48 -3.57 1.14
CA ARG A 337 -9.28 -2.68 0.30
C ARG A 337 -8.92 -2.85 -1.17
N LEU A 338 -9.93 -2.97 -2.02
CA LEU A 338 -9.77 -3.05 -3.47
C LEU A 338 -9.73 -1.66 -4.12
N LEU A 339 -9.34 -1.62 -5.39
CA LEU A 339 -9.28 -0.41 -6.23
C LEU A 339 -10.45 0.57 -6.04
N PRO A 340 -11.74 0.15 -5.97
CA PRO A 340 -12.85 1.10 -5.82
C PRO A 340 -12.74 2.00 -4.59
N ALA A 341 -12.28 1.46 -3.45
CA ALA A 341 -12.15 2.24 -2.22
C ALA A 341 -10.99 3.26 -2.33
N VAL A 342 -9.89 2.89 -2.99
CA VAL A 342 -8.75 3.80 -3.19
C VAL A 342 -9.13 4.93 -4.16
N VAL A 343 -9.82 4.60 -5.25
CA VAL A 343 -10.32 5.60 -6.21
C VAL A 343 -11.30 6.54 -5.53
N GLU A 344 -12.19 6.03 -4.68
CA GLU A 344 -13.12 6.87 -3.93
C GLU A 344 -12.41 7.78 -2.92
N ALA A 345 -11.43 7.26 -2.16
CA ALA A 345 -10.64 8.08 -1.24
C ALA A 345 -9.87 9.19 -1.98
N LEU A 346 -9.26 8.84 -3.12
CA LEU A 346 -8.57 9.81 -3.99
C LEU A 346 -9.56 10.88 -4.51
N ARG A 347 -10.74 10.47 -4.96
CA ARG A 347 -11.79 11.38 -5.44
C ARG A 347 -12.25 12.34 -4.33
N LEU A 348 -12.51 11.85 -3.13
CA LEU A 348 -12.89 12.66 -1.97
C LEU A 348 -11.86 13.77 -1.69
N VAL A 349 -10.57 13.42 -1.73
CA VAL A 349 -9.48 14.39 -1.53
C VAL A 349 -9.42 15.41 -2.65
N LEU A 350 -9.39 14.95 -3.91
CA LEU A 350 -9.21 15.83 -5.07
C LEU A 350 -10.40 16.79 -5.29
N GLU A 351 -11.61 16.36 -4.94
CA GLU A 351 -12.82 17.19 -5.10
C GLU A 351 -13.09 18.09 -3.88
N GLY A 352 -12.71 17.65 -2.68
CA GLY A 352 -13.03 18.36 -1.42
C GLY A 352 -11.90 19.22 -0.85
N CYS A 353 -10.64 18.95 -1.16
CA CYS A 353 -9.49 19.58 -0.49
C CYS A 353 -8.76 20.55 -1.42
N HIS A 354 -9.26 21.78 -1.53
CA HIS A 354 -8.83 22.75 -2.56
C HIS A 354 -7.39 23.28 -2.44
N LYS A 355 -6.76 23.17 -1.27
CA LYS A 355 -5.36 23.58 -1.07
C LYS A 355 -4.34 22.48 -1.37
N VAL A 356 -4.81 21.25 -1.60
CA VAL A 356 -3.95 20.11 -1.87
C VAL A 356 -3.38 20.23 -3.28
N ASP A 357 -2.06 20.28 -3.38
CA ASP A 357 -1.35 20.35 -4.67
C ASP A 357 -0.73 18.99 -5.05
N LEU A 358 -0.63 18.05 -4.11
CA LEU A 358 -0.04 16.73 -4.31
C LEU A 358 -0.72 15.67 -3.44
N VAL A 359 -1.10 14.57 -4.08
CA VAL A 359 -1.55 13.34 -3.44
C VAL A 359 -0.55 12.20 -3.71
N ILE A 360 -0.11 11.50 -2.66
CA ILE A 360 0.73 10.30 -2.79
C ILE A 360 -0.11 9.08 -2.42
N VAL A 361 -0.35 8.18 -3.38
CA VAL A 361 -1.22 7.02 -3.20
C VAL A 361 -0.40 5.74 -3.24
N LYS A 362 -0.51 4.92 -2.20
CA LYS A 362 -0.02 3.54 -2.27
C LYS A 362 -1.18 2.59 -2.58
N SER A 363 -1.11 1.97 -3.76
CA SER A 363 -2.04 0.91 -4.16
C SER A 363 -1.46 0.04 -5.26
N VAL A 364 -1.39 -1.28 -4.99
CA VAL A 364 -0.92 -2.28 -5.97
C VAL A 364 -1.83 -2.33 -7.20
N GLU A 365 -3.15 -2.29 -6.99
CA GLU A 365 -4.13 -2.36 -8.08
C GLU A 365 -4.12 -1.10 -8.91
N MET A 366 -4.17 0.09 -8.29
CA MET A 366 -4.14 1.35 -9.04
C MET A 366 -2.83 1.49 -9.81
N HIS A 367 -1.69 1.20 -9.18
CA HIS A 367 -0.39 1.23 -9.87
C HIS A 367 -0.38 0.28 -11.07
N ARG A 368 -0.89 -0.96 -10.91
CA ARG A 368 -0.98 -1.92 -12.03
C ARG A 368 -1.83 -1.39 -13.18
N GLU A 369 -3.02 -0.85 -12.90
CA GLU A 369 -3.90 -0.32 -13.95
C GLU A 369 -3.30 0.89 -14.65
N ARG A 370 -2.56 1.72 -13.91
CA ARG A 370 -1.86 2.88 -14.45
C ARG A 370 -0.67 2.54 -15.34
N CYS A 371 0.06 1.46 -15.04
CA CYS A 371 1.18 0.99 -15.86
C CYS A 371 0.80 0.19 -17.12
N LYS A 372 -0.49 -0.10 -17.37
CA LYS A 372 -0.93 -0.81 -18.58
C LYS A 372 -1.09 0.09 -19.80
N LYS A 373 -1.11 1.41 -19.59
CA LYS A 373 -1.08 2.42 -20.66
C LYS A 373 0.32 2.50 -21.23
#